data_AF-A0A842V4R7-F1
#
_entry.id   AF-A0A842V4R7-F1
#
_cell.length_a   1.000
_cell.length_b   1.000
_cell.length_c   1.000
_cell.angle_alpha   90.00
_cell.angle_beta   90.00
_cell.angle_gamma   90.00
#
_symmetry.space_group_name_H-M   'P 1'
#
loop_
_entity.id
_entity.type
_entity.pdbx_description
1 polymer ?
#
loop_
_entity_poly.entity_id
_entity_poly.type
_entity_poly.pdbx_seq_one_letter_code
_entity_poly.pdbx_strand_id
1 'polypeptide(L)'
;MNLFVAIKFEQRHNKELMDGLEKVLKQGGYNPYFFVKNEGYSQHGRPDFTDMISNVVDKIRENDALLIECSQNGTGLGIEAGIAYMMGKPVYVVHRYGTRVSTTLRGLSRRVLEYKDINEIPGVFE
;
A
#
# COMPACT_ATOMS: atom_id res chain seq x y z
N MET A 1 -12.90 -2.95 -7.57
CA MET A 1 -11.89 -1.87 -7.58
C MET A 1 -10.51 -2.51 -7.41
N ASN A 2 -9.58 -2.20 -8.30
CA ASN A 2 -8.20 -2.68 -8.27
C ASN A 2 -7.34 -1.75 -7.40
N LEU A 3 -6.59 -2.33 -6.46
CA LEU A 3 -5.80 -1.59 -5.48
C LEU A 3 -4.33 -1.86 -5.70
N PHE A 4 -3.52 -0.82 -5.90
CA PHE A 4 -2.09 -0.94 -5.63
C PHE A 4 -1.89 -0.88 -4.11
N VAL A 5 -1.33 -1.91 -3.51
CA VAL A 5 -1.10 -1.99 -2.07
C VAL A 5 0.38 -1.76 -1.75
N ALA A 6 0.63 -0.61 -1.15
CA ALA A 6 1.94 -0.21 -0.65
C ALA A 6 2.07 -0.60 0.82
N ILE A 7 3.13 -1.31 1.14
CA ILE A 7 3.48 -1.71 2.50
C ILE A 7 5.01 -1.63 2.63
N LYS A 8 5.48 -1.10 3.76
CA LYS A 8 6.92 -1.10 4.05
C LYS A 8 7.38 -2.55 4.01
N PHE A 9 8.28 -2.93 3.10
CA PHE A 9 8.78 -4.29 3.02
C PHE A 9 10.11 -4.43 3.75
N GLU A 10 10.16 -5.38 4.69
CA GLU A 10 11.38 -5.89 5.30
C GLU A 10 11.39 -7.40 5.09
N GLN A 11 12.50 -7.95 4.57
CA GLN A 11 12.60 -9.24 3.85
C GLN A 11 11.93 -10.47 4.50
N ARG A 12 11.53 -10.43 5.77
CA ARG A 12 10.88 -11.53 6.48
C ARG A 12 9.70 -11.14 7.39
N HIS A 13 9.41 -9.86 7.60
CA HIS A 13 8.49 -9.44 8.68
C HIS A 13 7.03 -9.27 8.27
N ASN A 14 6.71 -9.16 6.98
CA ASN A 14 5.38 -8.67 6.57
C ASN A 14 4.53 -9.68 5.79
N LYS A 15 4.95 -10.94 5.67
CA LYS A 15 4.21 -11.96 4.91
C LYS A 15 2.80 -12.18 5.47
N GLU A 16 2.69 -12.39 6.78
CA GLU A 16 1.39 -12.63 7.44
C GLU A 16 0.45 -11.44 7.30
N LEU A 17 0.98 -10.22 7.44
CA LEU A 17 0.22 -8.99 7.24
C LEU A 17 -0.26 -8.86 5.79
N MET A 18 0.60 -9.11 4.80
CA MET A 18 0.21 -9.07 3.38
C MET A 18 -0.84 -10.13 3.04
N ASP A 19 -0.68 -11.37 3.53
CA ASP A 19 -1.65 -12.44 3.27
C ASP A 19 -3.00 -12.15 3.97
N GLY A 20 -2.97 -11.58 5.18
CA GLY A 20 -4.16 -11.13 5.89
C GLY A 20 -4.87 -9.98 5.15
N LEU A 21 -4.10 -8.98 4.69
CA LEU A 21 -4.62 -7.85 3.91
C LEU A 21 -5.25 -8.35 2.62
N GLU A 22 -4.57 -9.23 1.90
CA GLU A 22 -5.07 -9.80 0.66
C GLU A 22 -6.42 -10.49 0.87
N LYS A 23 -6.52 -11.31 1.92
CA LYS A 23 -7.76 -12.01 2.27
C LYS A 23 -8.89 -11.04 2.56
N VAL A 24 -8.69 -10.09 3.47
CA VAL A 24 -9.73 -9.15 3.91
C VAL A 24 -10.17 -8.23 2.77
N LEU A 25 -9.22 -7.72 1.98
CA LEU A 25 -9.53 -6.87 0.83
C LEU A 25 -10.33 -7.64 -0.24
N LYS A 26 -9.96 -8.89 -0.52
CA LYS A 26 -10.74 -9.75 -1.43
C LYS A 26 -12.14 -10.03 -0.91
N GLN A 27 -12.29 -10.28 0.39
CA GLN A 27 -13.61 -10.46 1.01
C GLN A 27 -14.48 -9.19 0.90
N GLY A 28 -13.87 -8.01 0.93
CA GLY A 28 -14.53 -6.72 0.69
C GLY A 28 -14.82 -6.41 -0.79
N GLY A 29 -14.53 -7.31 -1.74
CA GLY A 29 -14.77 -7.09 -3.17
C GLY A 29 -13.68 -6.27 -3.89
N TYR A 30 -12.50 -6.13 -3.28
CA TYR A 30 -11.36 -5.44 -3.85
C TYR A 30 -10.34 -6.42 -4.47
N ASN A 31 -9.60 -5.96 -5.47
CA ASN A 31 -8.53 -6.73 -6.10
C ASN A 31 -7.16 -6.12 -5.75
N PRO A 32 -6.52 -6.58 -4.66
CA PRO A 32 -5.23 -6.04 -4.24
C PRO A 32 -4.07 -6.58 -5.06
N TYR A 33 -3.17 -5.68 -5.46
CA TYR A 33 -1.89 -5.95 -6.09
C TYR A 33 -0.76 -5.52 -5.15
N PHE A 34 0.12 -6.45 -4.78
CA PHE A 34 1.23 -6.20 -3.87
C PHE A 34 2.54 -6.25 -4.65
N PHE A 35 3.14 -5.10 -4.94
CA PHE A 35 4.31 -4.99 -5.82
C PHE A 35 5.42 -6.00 -5.48
N VAL A 36 5.82 -6.11 -4.20
CA VAL A 36 6.87 -7.03 -3.76
C VAL A 36 6.52 -8.51 -3.93
N LYS A 37 5.24 -8.86 -3.75
CA LYS A 37 4.76 -10.24 -3.90
C LYS A 37 4.63 -10.63 -5.36
N ASN A 38 4.12 -9.73 -6.18
CA ASN A 38 3.81 -9.97 -7.58
C ASN A 38 5.06 -9.94 -8.48
N GLU A 39 6.05 -9.10 -8.18
CA GLU A 39 7.26 -8.94 -9.00
C GLU A 39 8.45 -9.80 -8.49
N GLY A 40 8.23 -10.70 -7.53
CA GLY A 40 9.22 -11.73 -7.15
C GLY A 40 10.45 -11.22 -6.39
N TYR A 41 10.42 -10.00 -5.84
CA TYR A 41 11.56 -9.38 -5.14
C TYR A 41 11.97 -10.07 -3.83
N SER A 42 11.13 -10.96 -3.30
CA SER A 42 11.48 -11.82 -2.16
C SER A 42 12.36 -13.02 -2.53
N GLN A 43 12.42 -13.40 -3.81
CA GLN A 43 13.09 -14.62 -4.28
C GLN A 43 14.38 -14.35 -5.08
N HIS A 44 14.51 -13.19 -5.73
CA HIS A 44 15.58 -12.92 -6.71
C HIS A 44 16.59 -11.83 -6.31
N GLY A 45 16.55 -11.36 -5.06
CA GLY A 45 17.36 -10.21 -4.61
C GLY A 45 16.67 -8.86 -4.89
N ARG A 46 17.31 -7.76 -4.46
CA ARG A 46 16.78 -6.40 -4.71
C ARG A 46 16.87 -6.10 -6.22
N PRO A 47 15.81 -5.53 -6.84
CA PRO A 47 15.88 -5.09 -8.23
C PRO A 47 16.95 -4.02 -8.43
N ASP A 48 17.35 -3.83 -9.68
CA ASP A 48 17.90 -2.55 -10.10
C ASP A 48 16.84 -1.47 -9.82
N PHE A 49 17.20 -0.52 -8.95
CA PHE A 49 16.30 0.55 -8.53
C PHE A 49 15.88 1.46 -9.69
N THR A 50 16.63 1.46 -10.79
CA THR A 50 16.38 2.30 -11.97
C THR A 50 15.07 1.94 -12.65
N ASP A 51 14.78 0.65 -12.83
CA ASP A 51 13.54 0.18 -13.47
C ASP A 51 12.39 0.02 -12.47
N MET A 52 12.70 -0.14 -11.18
CA MET A 52 11.70 -0.35 -10.13
C MET A 52 10.69 0.79 -10.07
N ILE A 53 11.15 2.05 -10.13
CA ILE A 53 10.26 3.22 -10.06
C ILE A 53 9.32 3.29 -11.26
N SER A 54 9.83 3.04 -12.47
CA SER A 54 9.01 3.00 -13.69
C SER A 54 7.91 1.93 -13.57
N ASN A 55 8.25 0.74 -13.08
CA ASN A 55 7.28 -0.33 -12.86
C ASN A 55 6.24 0.05 -11.79
N VAL A 56 6.65 0.66 -10.69
CA VAL A 56 5.71 1.17 -9.66
C VAL A 56 4.76 2.21 -10.25
N VAL A 57 5.28 3.16 -11.04
CA VAL A 57 4.48 4.19 -11.72
C VAL A 57 3.43 3.55 -12.63
N ASP A 58 3.82 2.56 -13.45
CA ASP A 58 2.91 1.87 -14.36
C ASP A 58 1.85 1.08 -13.59
N LYS A 59 2.24 0.38 -12.51
CA LYS A 59 1.30 -0.38 -11.69
C LYS A 59 0.33 0.52 -10.92
N ILE A 60 0.75 1.68 -10.43
CA ILE A 60 -0.17 2.67 -9.85
C ILE A 60 -1.16 3.16 -10.92
N ARG A 61 -0.70 3.39 -12.15
CA ARG A 61 -1.56 3.84 -13.27
C ARG A 61 -2.64 2.81 -13.63
N GLU A 62 -2.27 1.53 -13.67
CA GLU A 62 -3.16 0.39 -13.98
C GLU A 62 -4.23 0.12 -12.91
N ASN A 63 -4.02 0.58 -11.67
CA ASN A 63 -4.94 0.37 -10.56
C ASN A 63 -5.86 1.58 -10.36
N ASP A 64 -7.00 1.37 -9.69
CA ASP A 64 -8.00 2.41 -9.47
C ASP A 64 -7.62 3.34 -8.31
N ALA A 65 -6.92 2.80 -7.31
CA ALA A 65 -6.54 3.50 -6.10
C ALA A 65 -5.22 2.97 -5.52
N LEU A 66 -4.60 3.79 -4.66
CA LEU A 66 -3.48 3.39 -3.82
C LEU A 66 -3.98 3.15 -2.39
N LEU A 67 -3.69 1.97 -1.83
CA LEU A 67 -3.86 1.67 -0.41
C LEU A 67 -2.47 1.56 0.23
N ILE A 68 -2.24 2.30 1.31
CA ILE A 68 -0.98 2.29 2.04
C ILE A 68 -1.22 1.72 3.44
N GLU A 69 -0.53 0.64 3.78
CA GLU A 69 -0.36 0.19 5.17
C GLU A 69 0.86 0.92 5.75
N CYS A 70 0.62 1.81 6.73
CA CYS A 70 1.60 2.75 7.27
C CYS A 70 1.81 2.57 8.79
N SER A 71 1.72 1.35 9.30
CA SER A 71 2.14 1.06 10.69
C SER A 71 3.64 1.25 10.91
N GLN A 72 4.42 1.25 9.84
CA GLN A 72 5.84 1.57 9.83
C GLN A 72 6.15 2.66 8.81
N ASN A 73 7.05 3.57 9.17
CA ASN A 73 7.49 4.62 8.26
C ASN A 73 8.34 4.04 7.11
N GLY A 74 8.14 4.55 5.90
CA GLY A 74 8.93 4.18 4.74
C GLY A 74 8.96 5.27 3.68
N THR A 75 10.16 5.66 3.25
CA THR A 75 10.35 6.66 2.18
C THR A 75 9.60 6.29 0.90
N GLY A 76 9.64 5.00 0.52
CA GLY A 76 8.92 4.49 -0.65
C GLY A 76 7.41 4.73 -0.59
N LEU A 77 6.79 4.60 0.59
CA LEU A 77 5.34 4.83 0.76
C LEU A 77 4.96 6.27 0.45
N GLY A 78 5.80 7.23 0.86
CA GLY A 78 5.59 8.65 0.56
C GLY A 78 5.78 8.98 -0.92
N ILE A 79 6.74 8.34 -1.58
CA ILE A 79 6.96 8.49 -3.03
C ILE A 79 5.76 7.95 -3.82
N GLU A 80 5.30 6.74 -3.48
CA GLU A 80 4.11 6.12 -4.09
C GLU A 80 2.86 6.96 -3.87
N ALA A 81 2.66 7.50 -2.66
CA ALA A 81 1.57 8.43 -2.34
C ALA A 81 1.59 9.68 -3.22
N GLY A 82 2.78 10.29 -3.37
CA GLY A 82 2.96 11.46 -4.22
C GLY A 82 2.66 11.17 -5.69
N ILE A 83 3.14 10.03 -6.21
CA ILE A 83 2.88 9.59 -7.60
C ILE A 83 1.37 9.41 -7.82
N ALA A 84 0.69 8.66 -6.94
CA ALA A 84 -0.74 8.42 -7.04
C ALA A 84 -1.55 9.73 -6.97
N TYR A 85 -1.21 10.62 -6.03
CA TYR A 85 -1.84 11.93 -5.89
C TYR A 85 -1.70 12.78 -7.16
N MET A 86 -0.49 12.85 -7.74
CA MET A 86 -0.24 13.60 -8.98
C MET A 86 -0.96 13.02 -10.19
N MET A 87 -1.29 11.72 -10.17
CA MET A 87 -2.10 11.06 -11.20
C MET A 87 -3.61 11.21 -10.97
N GLY A 88 -4.04 11.88 -9.90
CA GLY A 88 -5.45 11.96 -9.52
C GLY A 88 -6.03 10.63 -8.99
N LYS A 89 -5.18 9.67 -8.63
CA LYS A 89 -5.61 8.41 -8.02
C LYS A 89 -5.88 8.64 -6.53
N PRO A 90 -7.03 8.19 -5.98
CA PRO A 90 -7.30 8.32 -4.55
C PRO A 90 -6.30 7.51 -3.73
N VAL A 91 -5.75 8.14 -2.70
CA VAL A 91 -4.82 7.55 -1.74
C VAL A 91 -5.56 7.25 -0.44
N TYR A 92 -5.57 6.00 -0.02
CA TYR A 92 -6.14 5.54 1.24
C TYR A 92 -5.00 5.08 2.15
N VAL A 93 -5.08 5.42 3.43
CA VAL A 93 -4.06 5.01 4.40
C VAL A 93 -4.73 4.24 5.52
N VAL A 94 -4.14 3.11 5.87
CA VAL A 94 -4.46 2.37 7.10
C VAL A 94 -3.23 2.26 7.97
N HIS A 95 -3.41 2.28 9.29
CA HIS A 95 -2.31 2.12 10.23
C HIS A 95 -2.81 1.46 11.52
N ARG A 96 -1.95 0.64 12.15
CA ARG A 96 -2.29 -0.02 13.42
C ARG A 96 -2.53 1.00 14.52
N TYR A 97 -3.42 0.65 15.44
CA TYR A 97 -3.69 1.43 16.64
C TYR A 97 -2.40 1.79 17.40
N GLY A 98 -2.26 3.07 17.72
CA GLY A 98 -1.10 3.61 18.45
C GLY A 98 0.12 3.92 17.57
N THR A 99 0.05 3.67 16.26
CA THR A 99 1.07 4.14 15.30
C THR A 99 0.73 5.53 14.76
N ARG A 100 1.69 6.18 14.11
CA ARG A 100 1.53 7.55 13.60
C ARG A 100 1.72 7.60 12.10
N VAL A 101 0.79 8.27 11.42
CA VAL A 101 0.91 8.67 10.02
C VAL A 101 1.45 10.11 9.96
N SER A 102 2.45 10.36 9.10
CA SER A 102 3.02 11.71 8.94
C SER A 102 1.99 12.72 8.45
N THR A 103 2.20 14.00 8.78
CA THR A 103 1.31 15.09 8.35
C THR A 103 1.25 15.23 6.83
N THR A 104 2.38 15.03 6.15
CA THR A 104 2.46 15.06 4.68
C THR A 104 1.66 13.93 4.05
N LEU A 105 1.79 12.70 4.57
CA LEU A 105 1.03 11.57 4.04
C LEU A 105 -0.47 11.74 4.29
N ARG A 106 -0.86 12.23 5.47
CA ARG A 106 -2.26 12.59 5.77
C ARG A 106 -2.79 13.64 4.78
N GLY A 107 -1.99 14.64 4.42
CA GLY A 107 -2.36 15.67 3.45
C GLY A 107 -2.60 15.15 2.03
N LEU A 108 -1.97 14.03 1.65
CA LEU A 108 -2.19 13.35 0.36
C LEU A 108 -3.37 12.37 0.39
N SER A 109 -3.83 11.99 1.58
CA SER A 109 -4.79 10.90 1.76
C SER A 109 -6.23 11.38 1.63
N ARG A 110 -7.03 10.66 0.86
CA ARG A 110 -8.49 10.83 0.82
C ARG A 110 -9.13 10.44 2.14
N ARG A 111 -8.71 9.31 2.72
CA ARG A 111 -9.12 8.85 4.06
C ARG A 111 -7.96 8.16 4.76
N VAL A 112 -7.94 8.25 6.08
CA VAL A 112 -6.99 7.58 6.95
C VAL A 112 -7.78 6.82 8.01
N LEU A 113 -7.53 5.52 8.14
CA LEU A 113 -8.19 4.66 9.11
C LEU A 113 -7.16 4.03 10.06
N GLU A 114 -7.42 4.18 11.36
CA GLU A 114 -6.67 3.47 12.40
C GLU A 114 -7.39 2.14 12.67
N TYR A 115 -6.66 1.02 12.68
CA TYR A 115 -7.23 -0.30 12.90
C TYR A 115 -6.60 -1.03 14.09
N LYS A 116 -7.43 -1.76 14.84
CA LYS A 116 -7.01 -2.74 15.85
C LYS A 116 -7.08 -4.16 15.30
N ASP A 117 -8.05 -4.41 14.44
CA ASP A 117 -8.27 -5.66 13.73
C ASP A 117 -8.18 -5.41 12.21
N ILE A 118 -7.48 -6.29 11.51
CA ILE A 118 -7.29 -6.21 10.06
C ILE A 118 -8.62 -6.24 9.30
N ASN A 119 -9.67 -6.83 9.87
CA ASN A 119 -11.01 -6.88 9.28
C ASN A 119 -11.69 -5.50 9.20
N GLU A 120 -11.18 -4.48 9.90
CA GLU A 120 -11.69 -3.10 9.84
C GLU A 120 -11.22 -2.34 8.59
N ILE A 121 -10.15 -2.81 7.95
CA ILE A 121 -9.46 -2.11 6.85
C ILE A 121 -10.35 -1.75 5.65
N PRO A 122 -11.28 -2.61 5.19
CA PRO A 122 -12.21 -2.25 4.11
C PRO A 122 -13.03 -0.98 4.40
N GLY A 123 -13.25 -0.65 5.67
CA GLY A 123 -13.97 0.56 6.09
C GLY A 123 -13.27 1.87 5.69
N VAL A 124 -12.01 1.83 5.23
CA VAL A 124 -11.29 3.02 4.72
C VAL A 124 -11.86 3.53 3.38
N PHE A 125 -12.64 2.70 2.68
CA PHE A 125 -13.20 3.00 1.36
C PHE A 125 -14.64 3.54 1.40
N GLU A 126 -15.31 3.48 2.57
CA GLU A 126 -16.66 4.00 2.79
C GLU A 126 -16.75 5.54 2.79
#